data_AF-A0A660LUM4-F1
#
_entry.id   AF-A0A660LUM4-F1
#
_cell.length_a   1.000
_cell.length_b   1.000
_cell.length_c   1.000
_cell.angle_alpha   90.00
_cell.angle_beta   90.00
_cell.angle_gamma   90.00
#
_symmetry.space_group_name_H-M   'P 1'
#
loop_
_entity.id
_entity.type
_entity.pdbx_description
1 polymer ?
#
loop_
_entity_poly.entity_id
_entity_poly.type
_entity_poly.pdbx_seq_one_letter_code
_entity_poly.pdbx_strand_id
1 'polypeptide(L)'
;MRVFIELPTWLGDAVMASAAIENLSKNAKNIVFFGSYVACELYKSHPKCEKVVIDDSKKQNSRYLSLIKTARKLGKFDIAISFRSSFASKFLLFFLKATQKFCFKKSSESLHQVQKYLNFIKQSLNLKENSNELKIYYEAKKSEQKLLVLNPGASYG
;
A
#
# COMPACT_ATOMS: atom_id res chain seq x y z
N MET A 1 -1.26 -15.49 -6.98
CA MET A 1 -2.26 -15.04 -5.98
C MET A 1 -2.90 -13.72 -6.40
N ARG A 2 -4.18 -13.50 -6.10
CA ARG A 2 -4.84 -12.19 -6.17
C ARG A 2 -4.79 -11.53 -4.80
N VAL A 3 -4.18 -10.36 -4.70
CA VAL A 3 -3.85 -9.71 -3.43
C VAL A 3 -4.56 -8.37 -3.30
N PHE A 4 -5.07 -8.08 -2.10
CA PHE A 4 -5.54 -6.75 -1.72
C PHE A 4 -4.46 -6.06 -0.89
N ILE A 5 -4.16 -4.80 -1.19
CA ILE A 5 -3.20 -3.98 -0.43
C ILE A 5 -3.86 -2.64 -0.08
N GLU A 6 -4.08 -2.40 1.22
CA GLU A 6 -4.33 -1.06 1.74
C GLU A 6 -2.99 -0.33 1.96
N LEU A 7 -2.75 0.70 1.15
CA LEU A 7 -1.55 1.51 1.12
C LEU A 7 -1.46 2.45 2.34
N PRO A 8 -0.24 2.88 2.74
CA PRO A 8 -0.08 4.01 3.65
C PRO A 8 -0.77 5.27 3.11
N THR A 9 -1.13 6.19 4.02
CA THR A 9 -1.90 7.39 3.63
C THR A 9 -1.03 8.48 3.00
N TRP A 10 0.18 8.67 3.51
CA TRP A 10 1.11 9.72 3.08
C TRP A 10 1.98 9.24 1.93
N LEU A 11 2.33 10.15 1.01
CA LEU A 11 3.16 9.84 -0.15
C LEU A 11 4.51 9.25 0.25
N GLY A 12 5.20 9.86 1.23
CA GLY A 12 6.50 9.37 1.71
C GLY A 12 6.41 7.94 2.25
N ASP A 13 5.41 7.64 3.09
CA ASP A 13 5.18 6.28 3.60
C ASP A 13 4.83 5.30 2.47
N ALA A 14 4.04 5.74 1.48
CA ALA A 14 3.68 4.93 0.33
C ALA A 14 4.90 4.59 -0.53
N VAL A 15 5.84 5.53 -0.72
CA VAL A 15 7.14 5.26 -1.35
C VAL A 15 7.94 4.28 -0.49
N MET A 16 8.03 4.49 0.82
CA MET A 16 8.78 3.60 1.72
C MET A 16 8.21 2.17 1.78
N ALA A 17 6.89 2.00 1.56
CA ALA A 17 6.25 0.70 1.47
C ALA A 17 6.56 -0.04 0.15
N SER A 18 7.15 0.62 -0.86
CA SER A 18 7.35 0.01 -2.17
C SER A 18 8.27 -1.19 -2.13
N ALA A 19 9.35 -1.15 -1.33
CA ALA A 19 10.24 -2.29 -1.17
C ALA A 19 9.47 -3.53 -0.65
N ALA A 20 8.57 -3.32 0.30
CA ALA A 20 7.74 -4.40 0.81
C ALA A 20 6.74 -4.90 -0.26
N ILE A 21 6.09 -3.97 -0.97
CA ILE A 21 5.12 -4.31 -2.01
C ILE A 21 5.79 -5.09 -3.16
N GLU A 22 7.01 -4.74 -3.56
CA GLU A 22 7.75 -5.49 -4.59
C GLU A 22 8.08 -6.92 -4.16
N ASN A 23 8.50 -7.13 -2.91
CA ASN A 23 8.78 -8.49 -2.44
C ASN A 23 7.51 -9.34 -2.38
N LEU A 24 6.38 -8.75 -1.99
CA LEU A 24 5.09 -9.40 -2.03
C LEU A 24 4.64 -9.68 -3.48
N SER A 25 4.87 -8.73 -4.39
CA SER A 25 4.36 -8.79 -5.77
C SER A 25 4.99 -9.91 -6.61
N LYS A 26 6.18 -10.40 -6.24
CA LYS A 26 6.84 -11.57 -6.84
C LYS A 26 5.92 -12.80 -6.92
N ASN A 27 5.07 -13.01 -5.92
CA ASN A 27 4.12 -14.14 -5.86
C ASN A 27 2.68 -13.74 -6.25
N ALA A 28 2.45 -12.45 -6.55
CA ALA A 28 1.15 -11.94 -6.94
C ALA A 28 0.97 -12.02 -8.47
N LYS A 29 -0.20 -12.48 -8.90
CA LYS A 29 -0.65 -12.37 -10.29
C LYS A 29 -1.27 -11.00 -10.53
N ASN A 30 -2.16 -10.61 -9.61
CA ASN A 30 -2.95 -9.37 -9.66
C ASN A 30 -3.00 -8.74 -8.27
N ILE A 31 -2.98 -7.41 -8.22
CA ILE A 31 -3.04 -6.61 -6.99
C ILE A 31 -4.13 -5.56 -7.13
N VAL A 32 -5.01 -5.50 -6.13
CA VAL A 32 -5.95 -4.39 -5.93
C VAL A 32 -5.37 -3.46 -4.88
N PHE A 33 -5.04 -2.24 -5.27
CA PHE A 33 -4.56 -1.19 -4.38
C PHE A 33 -5.72 -0.36 -3.85
N PHE A 34 -5.73 -0.11 -2.55
CA PHE A 34 -6.73 0.71 -1.86
C PHE A 34 -6.03 1.75 -0.97
N GLY A 35 -6.46 3.00 -0.97
CA GLY A 35 -5.83 4.02 -0.12
C GLY A 35 -6.16 5.45 -0.51
N SER A 36 -5.35 6.41 -0.03
CA SER A 36 -5.50 7.82 -0.43
C SER A 36 -5.27 7.98 -1.94
N TYR A 37 -5.82 9.07 -2.52
CA TYR A 37 -5.58 9.41 -3.93
C TYR A 37 -4.10 9.40 -4.29
N VAL A 38 -3.27 10.11 -3.52
CA VAL A 38 -1.84 10.26 -3.80
C VAL A 38 -1.09 8.93 -3.73
N ALA A 39 -1.39 8.07 -2.74
CA ALA A 39 -0.78 6.75 -2.67
C ALA A 39 -1.25 5.85 -3.81
N CYS A 40 -2.54 5.86 -4.11
CA CYS A 40 -3.14 5.10 -5.20
C CYS A 40 -2.55 5.47 -6.57
N GLU A 41 -2.38 6.77 -6.82
CA GLU A 41 -1.73 7.28 -8.02
C GLU A 41 -0.34 6.70 -8.17
N LEU A 42 0.47 6.67 -7.10
CA LEU A 42 1.83 6.10 -7.07
C LEU A 42 1.90 4.65 -7.59
N TYR A 43 0.86 3.86 -7.35
CA TYR A 43 0.84 2.42 -7.63
C TYR A 43 0.01 2.03 -8.87
N LYS A 44 -0.72 2.96 -9.49
CA LYS A 44 -1.58 2.64 -10.65
C LYS A 44 -0.81 2.06 -11.84
N SER A 45 0.45 2.47 -12.00
CA SER A 45 1.35 2.03 -13.08
C SER A 45 2.10 0.74 -12.76
N HIS A 46 1.90 0.15 -11.57
CA HIS A 46 2.59 -1.08 -11.19
C HIS A 46 2.18 -2.25 -12.12
N PRO A 47 3.10 -3.10 -12.62
CA PRO A 47 2.78 -4.13 -13.62
C PRO A 47 1.74 -5.17 -13.19
N LYS A 48 1.63 -5.41 -11.89
CA LYS A 48 0.62 -6.31 -11.29
C LYS A 48 -0.65 -5.58 -10.84
N CYS A 49 -0.78 -4.28 -11.08
CA CYS A 49 -1.97 -3.52 -10.71
C CYS A 49 -3.16 -3.97 -11.55
N GLU A 50 -4.14 -4.62 -10.91
CA GLU A 50 -5.43 -4.95 -11.52
C GLU A 50 -6.38 -3.76 -11.41
N LYS A 51 -6.41 -3.12 -10.24
CA LYS A 51 -7.34 -2.04 -9.94
C LYS A 51 -6.82 -1.17 -8.81
N VAL A 52 -7.15 0.11 -8.89
CA VAL A 52 -6.94 1.09 -7.83
C VAL A 52 -8.29 1.57 -7.29
N VAL A 53 -8.39 1.74 -5.98
CA VAL A 53 -9.63 2.11 -5.28
C VAL A 53 -9.34 3.20 -4.26
N ILE A 54 -9.82 4.42 -4.53
CA ILE A 54 -9.62 5.56 -3.63
C ILE A 54 -10.49 5.43 -2.37
N ASP A 55 -9.89 5.59 -1.18
CA ASP A 55 -10.56 5.63 0.11
C ASP A 55 -11.17 7.02 0.37
N ASP A 56 -12.34 7.26 -0.21
CA ASP A 56 -13.15 8.45 0.10
C ASP A 56 -14.10 8.23 1.29
N SER A 57 -13.94 7.15 2.07
CA SER A 57 -14.88 6.83 3.15
C SER A 57 -14.95 7.89 4.25
N LYS A 58 -13.94 8.76 4.40
CA LYS A 58 -14.00 9.93 5.31
C LYS A 58 -15.00 11.00 4.86
N LYS A 59 -15.26 11.10 3.56
CA LYS A 59 -16.17 12.10 2.96
C LYS A 59 -17.62 11.61 2.93
N GLN A 60 -17.85 10.35 3.29
CA GLN A 60 -19.17 9.73 3.23
C GLN A 60 -19.90 9.89 4.57
N ASN A 61 -21.24 10.00 4.53
CA ASN A 61 -22.09 10.11 5.72
C ASN A 61 -21.83 8.99 6.74
N SER A 62 -21.55 7.77 6.27
CA SER A 62 -21.13 6.66 7.12
C SER A 62 -19.88 5.98 6.56
N ARG A 63 -18.75 6.28 7.17
CA ARG A 63 -17.43 5.71 6.84
C ARG A 63 -17.47 4.19 6.81
N TYR A 64 -17.98 3.56 7.86
CA TYR A 64 -17.94 2.11 8.01
C TYR A 64 -18.90 1.39 7.05
N LEU A 65 -20.10 1.93 6.80
CA LEU A 65 -20.98 1.40 5.77
C LEU A 65 -20.35 1.49 4.38
N SER A 66 -19.66 2.61 4.08
CA SER A 66 -18.91 2.75 2.83
C SER A 66 -17.82 1.69 2.70
N LEU A 67 -17.04 1.45 3.77
CA LEU A 67 -15.98 0.43 3.77
C LEU A 67 -16.54 -0.98 3.56
N ILE A 68 -17.68 -1.32 4.18
CA ILE A 68 -18.36 -2.62 3.94
C ILE A 68 -18.80 -2.75 2.48
N LYS A 69 -19.45 -1.72 1.93
CA LYS A 69 -19.89 -1.70 0.53
C LYS A 69 -18.71 -1.89 -0.42
N THR A 70 -17.60 -1.19 -0.16
CA THR A 70 -16.37 -1.35 -0.93
C THR A 70 -15.83 -2.77 -0.80
N ALA A 71 -15.61 -3.28 0.41
CA ALA A 71 -15.07 -4.62 0.64
C ALA A 71 -15.87 -5.72 -0.09
N ARG A 72 -17.21 -5.65 -0.03
CA ARG A 72 -18.10 -6.62 -0.68
C ARG A 72 -18.02 -6.58 -2.21
N LYS A 73 -17.76 -5.41 -2.80
CA LYS A 73 -17.65 -5.22 -4.26
C LYS A 73 -16.31 -5.70 -4.83
N LEU A 74 -15.27 -5.85 -4.02
CA LEU A 74 -13.91 -6.17 -4.51
C LEU A 74 -13.67 -7.66 -4.78
N GLY A 75 -14.64 -8.52 -4.49
CA GLY A 75 -14.57 -9.95 -4.74
C GLY A 75 -13.75 -10.72 -3.69
N LYS A 76 -13.12 -11.82 -4.11
CA LYS A 76 -12.30 -12.69 -3.25
C LYS A 76 -10.80 -12.42 -3.47
N PHE A 77 -10.02 -12.61 -2.41
CA PHE A 77 -8.57 -12.49 -2.40
C PHE A 77 -7.93 -13.71 -1.75
N ASP A 78 -6.71 -14.03 -2.15
CA ASP A 78 -5.91 -15.02 -1.41
C ASP A 78 -5.35 -14.35 -0.14
N ILE A 79 -4.85 -13.12 -0.30
CA ILE A 79 -4.21 -12.34 0.77
C ILE A 79 -4.78 -10.93 0.78
N ALA A 80 -5.05 -10.39 1.96
CA ALA A 80 -5.32 -8.98 2.18
C ALA A 80 -4.34 -8.40 3.20
N ILE A 81 -3.59 -7.37 2.79
CA ILE A 81 -2.60 -6.70 3.64
C ILE A 81 -3.04 -5.25 3.84
N SER A 82 -2.92 -4.74 5.06
CA SER A 82 -2.96 -3.30 5.32
C SER A 82 -1.64 -2.83 5.91
N PHE A 83 -1.05 -1.81 5.29
CA PHE A 83 0.11 -1.08 5.83
C PHE A 83 -0.30 -0.01 6.85
N ARG A 84 -1.60 0.09 7.17
CA ARG A 84 -2.15 1.01 8.17
C ARG A 84 -2.57 0.24 9.42
N SER A 85 -2.39 0.84 10.57
CA SER A 85 -2.72 0.22 11.87
C SER A 85 -4.06 0.68 12.45
N SER A 86 -4.84 1.47 11.71
CA SER A 86 -6.03 2.14 12.25
C SER A 86 -7.20 1.17 12.47
N PHE A 87 -8.13 1.52 13.34
CA PHE A 87 -9.35 0.74 13.54
C PHE A 87 -10.13 0.55 12.24
N ALA A 88 -10.24 1.61 11.42
CA ALA A 88 -10.89 1.52 10.12
C ALA A 88 -10.21 0.52 9.16
N SER A 89 -8.88 0.39 9.24
CA SER A 89 -8.10 -0.59 8.44
C SER A 89 -8.44 -2.02 8.88
N LYS A 90 -8.44 -2.27 10.19
CA LYS A 90 -8.84 -3.57 10.77
C LYS A 90 -10.29 -3.92 10.41
N PHE A 91 -11.18 -2.92 10.49
CA PHE A 91 -12.59 -3.07 10.12
C PHE A 91 -12.75 -3.41 8.63
N LEU A 92 -12.06 -2.71 7.73
CA LEU A 92 -12.07 -3.02 6.30
C LEU A 92 -11.58 -4.45 6.04
N LEU A 93 -10.44 -4.84 6.61
CA LEU A 93 -9.89 -6.19 6.49
C LEU A 93 -10.87 -7.27 6.97
N PHE A 94 -11.59 -7.02 8.08
CA PHE A 94 -12.59 -7.95 8.59
C PHE A 94 -13.65 -8.27 7.54
N PHE A 95 -14.19 -7.28 6.82
CA PHE A 95 -15.23 -7.46 5.81
C PHE A 95 -14.73 -7.91 4.43
N LEU A 96 -13.43 -7.86 4.16
CA LEU A 96 -12.86 -8.40 2.92
C LEU A 96 -12.97 -9.93 2.90
N LYS A 97 -13.33 -10.49 1.76
CA LYS A 97 -13.30 -11.95 1.53
C LYS A 97 -11.88 -12.34 1.15
N ALA A 98 -11.04 -12.65 2.13
CA ALA A 98 -9.65 -13.06 1.91
C ALA A 98 -9.29 -14.28 2.78
N THR A 99 -8.51 -15.21 2.24
CA THR A 99 -8.06 -16.42 2.96
C THR A 99 -7.12 -16.06 4.10
N GLN A 100 -6.17 -15.15 3.85
CA GLN A 100 -5.25 -14.63 4.87
C GLN A 100 -5.33 -13.10 4.95
N LYS A 101 -5.22 -12.56 6.16
CA LYS A 101 -5.38 -11.13 6.43
C LYS A 101 -4.29 -10.66 7.39
N PHE A 102 -3.57 -9.62 7.00
CA PHE A 102 -2.47 -9.07 7.79
C PHE A 102 -2.61 -7.55 7.92
N CYS A 103 -2.32 -7.03 9.11
CA CYS A 103 -2.46 -5.62 9.42
C CYS A 103 -1.21 -5.14 10.13
N PHE A 104 -0.58 -4.09 9.58
CA PHE A 104 0.62 -3.51 10.13
C PHE A 104 0.35 -2.98 11.53
N LYS A 105 1.24 -3.32 12.47
CA LYS A 105 1.20 -2.81 13.84
C LYS A 105 2.28 -1.74 13.97
N LYS A 106 1.92 -0.59 14.54
CA LYS A 106 2.92 0.40 14.93
C LYS A 106 3.85 -0.23 15.96
N SER A 107 5.15 -0.13 15.69
CA SER A 107 6.21 -0.57 16.58
C SER A 107 6.94 0.65 17.14
N SER A 108 7.25 0.61 18.44
CA SER A 108 8.12 1.58 19.12
C SER A 108 9.61 1.35 18.81
N GLU A 109 9.94 0.27 18.11
CA GLU A 109 11.32 -0.01 17.69
C GLU A 109 11.87 1.15 16.85
N SER A 110 13.14 1.48 17.10
CA SER A 110 13.91 2.52 16.41
C SER A 110 14.41 2.06 15.04
N LEU A 111 13.52 1.48 14.23
CA LEU A 111 13.81 1.06 12.86
C LEU A 111 13.33 2.11 11.85
N HIS A 112 14.08 2.23 10.75
CA HIS A 112 13.63 3.01 9.59
C HIS A 112 12.31 2.44 9.06
N GLN A 113 11.40 3.31 8.58
CA GLN A 113 10.04 2.91 8.20
C GLN A 113 10.02 1.83 7.10
N VAL A 114 10.96 1.91 6.14
CA VAL A 114 11.18 0.86 5.12
C VAL A 114 11.43 -0.51 5.77
N GLN A 115 12.30 -0.58 6.78
CA GLN A 115 12.62 -1.81 7.48
C GLN A 115 11.42 -2.35 8.27
N LYS A 116 10.62 -1.45 8.87
CA LYS A 116 9.37 -1.84 9.55
C LYS A 116 8.40 -2.53 8.60
N TYR A 117 8.23 -1.99 7.39
CA TYR A 117 7.36 -2.60 6.37
C TYR A 117 7.91 -3.92 5.82
N LEU A 118 9.23 -4.02 5.63
CA LEU A 118 9.87 -5.26 5.20
C LEU A 118 9.75 -6.37 6.25
N ASN A 119 9.98 -6.04 7.53
CA ASN A 119 9.80 -6.98 8.64
C ASN A 119 8.35 -7.44 8.74
N PHE A 120 7.39 -6.52 8.57
CA PHE A 120 5.97 -6.84 8.58
C PHE A 120 5.60 -7.86 7.51
N ILE A 121 6.01 -7.66 6.25
CA ILE A 121 5.70 -8.64 5.20
C ILE A 121 6.47 -9.95 5.37
N LYS A 122 7.71 -9.88 5.87
CA LYS A 122 8.55 -11.06 6.11
C LYS A 122 7.87 -11.98 7.11
N GLN A 123 7.40 -11.41 8.22
CA GLN A 123 6.68 -12.14 9.26
C GLN A 123 5.29 -12.60 8.80
N SER A 124 4.58 -11.76 8.03
CA SER A 124 3.23 -12.09 7.56
C SER A 124 3.22 -13.25 6.55
N LEU A 125 4.22 -13.30 5.66
CA LEU A 125 4.25 -14.24 4.53
C LEU A 125 5.37 -15.27 4.63
N ASN A 126 6.12 -15.28 5.72
CA ASN A 126 7.30 -16.14 5.95
C ASN A 126 8.32 -16.08 4.79
N LEU A 127 8.64 -14.87 4.32
CA LEU A 127 9.57 -14.66 3.20
C LEU A 127 11.00 -14.97 3.63
N LYS A 128 11.73 -15.74 2.82
CA LYS A 128 13.14 -16.08 3.08
C LYS A 128 14.06 -14.89 2.85
N GLU A 129 13.80 -14.13 1.78
CA GLU A 129 14.62 -13.01 1.35
C GLU A 129 13.76 -11.80 0.99
N ASN A 130 14.25 -10.61 1.31
CA ASN A 130 13.62 -9.35 0.94
C ASN A 130 14.66 -8.40 0.32
N SER A 131 14.33 -7.82 -0.84
CA SER A 131 15.05 -6.66 -1.36
C SER A 131 14.63 -5.40 -0.61
N ASN A 132 15.58 -4.53 -0.30
CA ASN A 132 15.31 -3.22 0.31
C ASN A 132 15.15 -2.10 -0.74
N GLU A 133 15.18 -2.44 -2.01
CA GLU A 133 15.10 -1.49 -3.12
C GLU A 133 13.72 -0.82 -3.18
N LEU A 134 13.71 0.50 -3.15
CA LEU A 134 12.50 1.29 -3.39
C LEU A 134 12.27 1.38 -4.89
N LYS A 135 11.07 1.00 -5.35
CA LYS A 135 10.75 0.92 -6.77
C LYS A 135 9.33 1.36 -7.04
N ILE A 136 9.21 2.29 -7.99
CA ILE A 136 7.93 2.75 -8.54
C ILE A 136 8.02 2.70 -10.06
N TYR A 137 6.88 2.51 -10.70
CA TYR A 137 6.82 2.28 -12.14
C TYR A 137 6.40 3.55 -12.87
N TYR A 138 7.34 4.48 -12.98
CA TYR A 138 7.17 5.72 -13.72
C TYR A 138 8.29 5.91 -14.73
N GLU A 139 7.94 6.44 -15.88
CA GLU A 139 8.91 6.91 -16.83
C GLU A 139 9.45 8.26 -16.36
N ALA A 140 10.75 8.30 -16.08
CA ALA A 140 11.43 9.55 -15.76
C ALA A 140 11.39 10.47 -16.98
N LYS A 141 11.01 11.75 -16.77
CA LYS A 141 11.09 12.76 -17.82
C LYS A 141 12.55 12.93 -18.22
N LYS A 142 12.87 12.61 -19.48
CA LYS A 142 14.20 12.82 -20.04
C LYS A 142 14.42 14.30 -20.32
N SER A 143 15.65 14.76 -20.11
CA SER A 143 16.11 16.11 -20.41
C SER A 143 17.48 15.98 -21.07
N GLU A 144 17.70 16.73 -22.16
CA GLU A 144 19.00 16.81 -22.82
C GLU A 144 20.03 17.57 -21.96
N GLN A 145 19.54 18.41 -21.04
CA GLN A 145 20.34 19.18 -20.11
C GLN A 145 20.34 18.55 -18.71
N LYS A 146 21.40 18.82 -17.93
CA LYS A 146 21.47 18.44 -16.51
C LYS A 146 20.33 19.12 -15.74
N LEU A 147 19.49 18.32 -15.09
CA LEU A 147 18.31 18.78 -14.38
C LEU A 147 18.53 18.67 -12.87
N LEU A 148 18.38 19.79 -12.15
CA LEU A 148 18.22 19.82 -10.69
C LEU A 148 16.76 20.16 -10.39
N VAL A 149 16.06 19.27 -9.70
CA VAL A 149 14.68 19.50 -9.27
C VAL A 149 14.69 19.77 -7.77
N LEU A 150 14.15 20.93 -7.39
CA LEU A 150 13.99 21.32 -6.00
C LEU A 150 12.55 21.09 -5.57
N ASN A 151 12.36 20.48 -4.40
CA ASN A 151 11.06 20.40 -3.73
C ASN A 151 11.10 21.33 -2.50
N PRO A 152 10.75 22.62 -2.65
CA PRO A 152 10.92 23.62 -1.59
C PRO A 152 9.83 23.57 -0.51
N GLY A 153 8.78 22.76 -0.67
CA GLY A 153 7.59 22.79 0.17
C GLY A 153 7.45 21.56 1.06
N ALA A 154 7.13 21.79 2.33
CA ALA A 154 6.52 20.82 3.21
C ALA A 154 5.48 21.54 4.07
N SER A 155 4.23 21.06 4.10
CA SER A 155 3.20 21.60 5.02
C SER A 155 3.54 21.31 6.49
N TYR A 156 4.32 20.26 6.73
CA TYR A 156 4.91 19.87 8.00
C TYR A 156 6.31 19.34 7.68
N GLY A 157 7.33 20.19 7.86
CA GLY A 157 8.74 19.79 7.82
C GLY A 157 9.17 19.27 9.18
#